data_AF-A0A954Y1X2-F1
#
_entry.id   AF-A0A954Y1X2-F1
#
_cell.length_a   1.000
_cell.length_b   1.000
_cell.length_c   1.000
_cell.angle_alpha   90.00
_cell.angle_beta   90.00
_cell.angle_gamma   90.00
#
_symmetry.space_group_name_H-M   'P 1'
#
loop_
_entity.id
_entity.type
_entity.pdbx_description
1 polymer ?
#
loop_
_entity_poly.entity_id
_entity_poly.type
_entity_poly.pdbx_seq_one_letter_code
_entity_poly.pdbx_strand_id
1 'polypeptide(L)'
;MTLGHRIIGELGARGMRGMFFDFRGYCELRRVDDLPSLRRFFDRRGYRGVPAANDPVEVVDALASHGECAACTWALLLADPLFWLCALLLR
;
A
#
# COMPACT_ATOMS: atom_id res chain seq x y z
N MET A 1 -16.49 -4.65 16.86
CA MET A 1 -15.77 -4.92 15.59
C MET A 1 -14.74 -3.80 15.45
N THR A 2 -13.45 -4.12 15.37
CA THR A 2 -12.38 -3.09 15.44
C THR A 2 -12.28 -2.31 14.13
N LEU A 3 -11.72 -1.11 14.17
CA LEU A 3 -11.49 -0.29 12.97
C LEU A 3 -10.58 -1.01 11.97
N GLY A 4 -9.54 -1.68 12.47
CA GLY A 4 -8.69 -2.53 11.65
C GLY A 4 -9.39 -3.70 10.98
N HIS A 5 -10.38 -4.34 11.63
CA HIS A 5 -11.19 -5.38 10.98
C HIS A 5 -11.98 -4.84 9.79
N ARG A 6 -12.51 -3.61 9.87
CA ARG A 6 -13.26 -2.98 8.78
C ARG A 6 -12.36 -2.72 7.58
N ILE A 7 -11.15 -2.19 7.82
CA ILE A 7 -10.15 -1.95 6.77
C ILE A 7 -9.71 -3.28 6.12
N ILE A 8 -9.44 -4.31 6.92
CA ILE A 8 -9.08 -5.64 6.40
C ILE A 8 -10.22 -6.25 5.58
N GLY A 9 -11.46 -6.04 6.01
CA GLY A 9 -12.65 -6.44 5.27
C GLY A 9 -12.71 -5.79 3.88
N GLU A 10 -12.51 -4.48 3.82
CA GLU A 10 -12.51 -3.72 2.56
C GLU A 10 -11.35 -4.15 1.63
N LEU A 11 -10.15 -4.32 2.17
CA LEU A 11 -9.00 -4.86 1.43
C LEU A 11 -9.30 -6.26 0.86
N GLY A 12 -10.01 -7.09 1.62
CA GLY A 12 -10.46 -8.41 1.18
C GLY A 12 -11.52 -8.34 0.08
N ALA A 13 -12.51 -7.46 0.22
CA ALA A 13 -13.59 -7.27 -0.75
C ALA A 13 -13.06 -6.83 -2.12
N ARG A 14 -11.96 -6.07 -2.15
CA ARG A 14 -11.31 -5.59 -3.37
C ARG A 14 -10.20 -6.51 -3.90
N GLY A 15 -9.98 -7.67 -3.28
CA GLY A 15 -8.92 -8.60 -3.70
C GLY A 15 -7.49 -8.08 -3.47
N MET A 16 -7.31 -7.04 -2.67
CA MET A 16 -6.00 -6.43 -2.37
C MET A 16 -5.34 -7.01 -1.10
N ARG A 17 -5.85 -8.14 -0.63
CA ARG A 17 -5.34 -8.78 0.58
C ARG A 17 -3.95 -9.36 0.32
N GLY A 18 -2.99 -9.02 1.17
CA GLY A 18 -1.59 -9.41 1.02
C GLY A 18 -0.72 -8.40 0.26
N MET A 19 -1.29 -7.35 -0.32
CA MET A 19 -0.53 -6.37 -1.12
C MET A 19 0.21 -5.34 -0.26
N PHE A 20 -0.37 -4.93 0.88
CA PHE A 20 0.16 -3.81 1.68
C PHE A 20 0.85 -4.25 2.97
N PHE A 21 0.48 -5.39 3.54
CA PHE A 21 1.00 -5.82 4.84
C PHE A 21 1.41 -7.28 4.80
N ASP A 22 2.43 -7.62 5.57
CA ASP A 22 2.78 -9.00 5.88
C ASP A 22 1.77 -9.60 6.87
N PHE A 23 1.87 -10.92 7.12
CA PHE A 23 1.00 -11.62 8.06
C PHE A 23 0.97 -10.93 9.44
N ARG A 24 2.13 -10.53 9.95
CA ARG A 24 2.26 -9.82 11.22
C ARG A 24 1.55 -8.47 11.18
N GLY A 25 1.68 -7.70 10.10
CA GLY A 25 1.02 -6.42 9.91
C GLY A 25 -0.49 -6.54 9.89
N TYR A 26 -1.04 -7.59 9.28
CA TYR A 26 -2.47 -7.87 9.36
C TYR A 26 -2.92 -8.24 10.77
N CYS A 27 -2.15 -9.04 11.51
CA CYS A 27 -2.45 -9.35 12.91
C CYS A 27 -2.42 -8.11 13.82
N GLU A 28 -1.46 -7.21 13.60
CA GLU A 28 -1.33 -5.94 14.33
C GLU A 28 -2.47 -4.99 13.97
N LEU A 29 -2.76 -4.80 12.69
CA LEU A 29 -3.84 -3.95 12.20
C LEU A 29 -5.19 -4.41 12.78
N ARG A 30 -5.42 -5.73 12.85
CA ARG A 30 -6.65 -6.30 13.40
C ARG A 30 -6.96 -5.86 14.84
N ARG A 31 -5.94 -5.49 15.62
CA ARG A 31 -6.05 -5.02 17.01
C ARG A 31 -6.25 -3.51 17.14
N VAL A 32 -6.31 -2.78 16.03
CA VAL A 32 -6.47 -1.31 16.05
C VAL A 32 -7.94 -0.96 16.18
N ASP A 33 -8.28 -0.26 17.26
CA ASP A 33 -9.65 0.18 17.57
C ASP A 33 -9.89 1.67 17.31
N ASP A 34 -8.85 2.51 17.43
CA ASP A 34 -8.97 3.96 17.39
C ASP A 34 -8.07 4.62 16.33
N LEU A 35 -8.42 5.84 15.93
CA LEU A 35 -7.69 6.61 14.91
C LEU A 35 -6.24 6.93 15.32
N PRO A 36 -5.95 7.37 16.57
CA PRO A 36 -4.56 7.55 17.01
C PRO A 36 -3.70 6.29 16.87
N SER A 37 -4.22 5.12 17.26
CA SER A 37 -3.54 3.84 17.10
C SER A 37 -3.35 3.46 15.64
N LEU A 38 -4.33 3.75 14.77
CA LEU A 38 -4.21 3.56 13.33
C LEU A 38 -3.10 4.45 12.73
N ARG A 39 -3.06 5.72 13.12
CA ARG A 39 -2.01 6.65 12.66
C ARG A 39 -0.63 6.17 13.05
N ARG A 40 -0.45 5.75 14.32
CA ARG A 40 0.82 5.15 14.79
C ARG A 40 1.17 3.86 14.06
N PHE A 41 0.18 3.06 13.69
CA PHE A 41 0.41 1.86 12.88
C PHE A 41 0.98 2.22 11.51
N PHE A 42 0.37 3.18 10.80
CA PHE A 42 0.85 3.64 9.51
C PHE A 42 2.23 4.29 9.57
N ASP A 43 2.47 5.17 10.54
CA ASP A 43 3.76 5.86 10.70
C ASP A 43 4.92 4.86 10.91
N ARG A 44 4.70 3.81 11.72
CA ARG A 44 5.71 2.77 11.97
C ARG A 44 6.01 1.91 10.75
N ARG A 45 5.05 1.78 9.83
CA ARG A 45 5.16 0.96 8.61
C ARG A 45 5.56 1.76 7.38
N GLY A 46 5.77 3.08 7.50
CA GLY A 46 6.18 3.96 6.41
C GLY A 46 5.02 4.61 5.63
N TYR A 47 3.76 4.33 5.99
CA TYR A 47 2.56 4.86 5.33
C TYR A 47 2.16 6.27 5.83
N ARG A 48 3.12 7.19 5.98
CA ARG A 48 2.87 8.53 6.58
C ARG A 48 1.86 9.38 5.79
N GLY A 49 1.73 9.11 4.48
CA GLY A 49 0.80 9.79 3.58
C GLY A 49 -0.63 9.23 3.63
N VAL A 50 -0.86 8.09 4.28
CA VAL A 50 -2.19 7.48 4.40
C VAL A 50 -2.94 8.13 5.58
N PRO A 51 -4.15 8.67 5.36
CA PRO A 51 -4.94 9.24 6.43
C PRO A 51 -5.44 8.15 7.39
N ALA A 52 -5.51 8.49 8.68
CA ALA A 52 -6.19 7.66 9.66
C ALA A 52 -7.66 8.11 9.72
N ALA A 53 -8.54 7.42 8.99
CA ALA A 53 -9.96 7.74 8.89
C ALA A 53 -10.85 6.62 9.45
N ASN A 54 -12.08 6.99 9.83
CA ASN A 54 -13.11 6.04 10.29
C ASN A 54 -13.75 5.26 9.13
N ASP A 55 -13.66 5.82 7.92
CA ASP A 55 -14.14 5.18 6.71
C ASP A 55 -13.05 4.26 6.15
N PRO A 56 -13.28 2.92 6.11
CA PRO A 56 -12.31 2.00 5.54
C PRO A 56 -12.07 2.23 4.04
N VAL A 57 -13.05 2.77 3.31
CA VAL A 57 -12.91 3.05 1.87
C VAL A 57 -11.81 4.10 1.63
N GLU A 58 -11.90 5.23 2.33
CA GLU A 58 -10.92 6.32 2.25
C GLU A 58 -9.49 5.84 2.56
N VAL A 59 -9.35 4.99 3.59
CA VAL A 59 -8.05 4.43 3.99
C VAL A 59 -7.49 3.51 2.90
N VAL A 60 -8.33 2.66 2.32
CA VAL A 60 -7.92 1.70 1.29
C VAL A 60 -7.59 2.39 -0.03
N ASP A 61 -8.35 3.41 -0.42
CA ASP A 61 -8.06 4.24 -1.59
C ASP A 61 -6.70 4.93 -1.44
N ALA A 62 -6.44 5.54 -0.28
CA ALA A 62 -5.15 6.17 -0.02
C ALA A 62 -3.98 5.17 0.00
N LEU A 63 -4.19 3.95 0.50
CA LEU A 63 -3.19 2.87 0.43
C LEU A 63 -2.87 2.49 -1.01
N ALA A 64 -3.89 2.37 -1.86
CA ALA A 64 -3.72 2.03 -3.28
C ALA A 64 -2.94 3.13 -4.02
N SER A 65 -3.33 4.40 -3.86
CA SER A 65 -2.62 5.53 -4.47
C SER A 65 -1.19 5.69 -3.98
N HIS A 66 -0.89 5.27 -2.75
CA HIS A 66 0.48 5.30 -2.23
C HIS A 66 1.39 4.25 -2.89
N GLY A 67 0.85 3.08 -3.25
CA GLY A 67 1.60 2.01 -3.93
C GLY A 67 1.96 2.32 -5.39
N GLU A 68 1.08 3.02 -6.11
CA GLU A 68 1.27 3.36 -7.53
C GLU A 68 2.48 4.28 -7.77
N CYS A 69 2.77 5.20 -6.85
CA CYS A 69 3.87 6.14 -6.98
C CYS A 69 5.27 5.45 -7.00
N ALA A 70 5.41 4.33 -6.27
CA ALA A 70 6.67 3.58 -6.24
C ALA A 70 6.90 2.76 -7.52
N ALA A 71 5.83 2.18 -8.10
CA ALA A 71 5.93 1.33 -9.29
C ALA A 71 6.31 2.11 -10.56
N CYS A 72 5.76 3.32 -10.75
CA CYS A 72 6.05 4.15 -11.92
C CYS A 72 7.52 4.59 -12.00
N THR A 73 8.19 4.78 -10.85
CA THR A 73 9.56 5.29 -10.80
C THR A 73 10.57 4.23 -11.27
N TRP A 74 10.38 2.96 -10.90
CA TRP A 74 11.26 1.87 -11.34
C TRP A 74 11.04 1.47 -12.80
N ALA A 75 9.79 1.50 -13.28
CA ALA A 75 9.48 1.21 -14.67
C ALA A 75 10.16 2.20 -15.63
N LEU A 76 10.20 3.49 -15.27
CA LEU A 76 10.91 4.52 -16.05
C LEU A 76 12.44 4.35 -15.99
N LEU A 77 13.00 4.00 -14.83
CA LEU A 77 14.45 3.80 -14.67
C LEU A 77 15.01 2.58 -15.40
N LEU A 78 14.20 1.52 -15.58
CA LEU A 78 14.62 0.31 -16.30
C LEU A 78 14.37 0.40 -17.81
N ALA A 79 13.46 1.25 -18.27
CA ALA A 79 13.14 1.40 -19.69
C ALA A 79 14.31 1.98 -20.50
N ASP A 80 15.04 2.96 -19.95
CA ASP A 80 16.13 3.67 -20.62
C ASP A 80 17.33 2.76 -20.99
N PRO A 81 17.93 1.99 -20.06
CA PRO A 81 19.08 1.14 -20.40
C PRO A 81 18.70 -0.06 -21.28
N LEU A 82 17.47 -0.59 -21.15
CA LEU A 82 16.99 -1.71 -21.98
C LEU A 82 16.72 -1.28 -23.41
N PHE A 83 16.20 -0.07 -23.63
CA PHE A 83 16.03 0.49 -24.97
C PHE A 83 17.38 0.65 -25.69
N TRP A 84 18.41 1.15 -25.00
CA TRP A 84 19.77 1.25 -25.54
C TRP A 84 20.39 -0.11 -25.87
N LEU A 85 20.19 -1.11 -25.01
CA LEU A 85 20.67 -2.48 -25.25
C LEU A 85 20.00 -3.13 -26.48
N CYS A 86 18.68 -2.96 -26.63
CA CYS A 86 17.95 -3.44 -27.80
C CYS A 86 18.40 -2.72 -29.08
N ALA A 87 18.61 -1.39 -29.04
CA ALA A 87 19.06 -0.61 -30.19
C ALA A 87 20.48 -1.00 -30.65
N LEU A 88 21.33 -1.46 -29.74
CA LEU A 88 22.71 -1.87 -30.05
C LEU A 88 22.80 -3.29 -30.64
N LEU A 89 21.84 -4.18 -30.29
CA LEU A 89 21.76 -5.55 -30.80
C LEU A 89 21.07 -5.66 -32.18
N LEU A 90 20.36 -4.63 -32.61
CA LEU A 90 19.65 -4.54 -33.89
C LEU A 90 20.50 -3.88 -35.01
N ARG A 91 21.81 -3.72 -34.79
CA ARG A 91 22.77 -3.11 -35.71
C ARG A 91 23.85 -4.11 -36.10
#